data_AF-A0A0F7PDV1-F1
#
_entry.id   AF-A0A0F7PDV1-F1
#
_cell.length_a   1.000
_cell.length_b   1.000
_cell.length_c   1.000
_cell.angle_alpha   90.00
_cell.angle_beta   90.00
_cell.angle_gamma   90.00
#
_symmetry.space_group_name_H-M   'P 1'
#
loop_
_entity.id
_entity.type
_entity.pdbx_description
1 polymer ?
#
loop_
_entity_poly.entity_id
_entity_poly.type
_entity_poly.pdbx_seq_one_letter_code
_entity_poly.pdbx_strand_id
1 'polypeptide(L)'
;MFEPFSSGYYLGRLFVEPSHDETATMQRDQHERVNRQLYATDEGIESLDAPLVMKLGETHLAVHGSSEVPEGTLAVPEETLDAIRIENPPTLSDVLLAKAEHARRLVSYGAV
;
A
#
# COMPACT_ATOMS: atom_id res chain seq x y z
N MET A 1 -6.62 -7.54 7.26
CA MET A 1 -5.53 -7.85 8.21
C MET A 1 -4.36 -8.37 7.38
N PHE A 2 -3.13 -7.94 7.67
CA PHE A 2 -1.93 -8.39 6.97
C PHE A 2 -1.25 -9.49 7.77
N GLU A 3 -0.78 -10.55 7.10
CA GLU A 3 -0.17 -11.73 7.74
C GLU A 3 1.26 -11.92 7.22
N PRO A 4 2.22 -12.40 8.06
CA PRO A 4 3.57 -12.67 7.59
C PRO A 4 3.57 -13.69 6.46
N PHE A 5 4.12 -13.31 5.30
CA PHE A 5 4.14 -14.17 4.11
C PHE A 5 5.55 -14.58 3.73
N SER A 6 6.50 -13.64 3.78
CA SER A 6 7.91 -13.90 3.46
C SER A 6 8.85 -13.10 4.37
N SER A 7 10.16 -13.23 4.13
CA SER A 7 11.17 -12.40 4.78
C SER A 7 10.93 -10.91 4.53
N GLY A 8 10.48 -10.54 3.32
CA GLY A 8 10.30 -9.14 2.90
C GLY A 8 8.87 -8.62 2.89
N TYR A 9 7.85 -9.48 3.02
CA TYR A 9 6.45 -9.10 2.82
C TYR A 9 5.49 -9.69 3.84
N TYR A 10 4.42 -8.94 4.09
CA TYR A 10 3.15 -9.42 4.60
C TYR A 10 2.16 -9.58 3.43
N LEU A 11 1.20 -10.51 3.53
CA LEU A 11 0.10 -10.69 2.58
C LEU A 11 -1.19 -10.14 3.18
N GLY A 12 -1.97 -9.42 2.38
CA GLY A 12 -3.31 -8.98 2.74
C GLY A 12 -4.22 -8.99 1.52
N ARG A 13 -5.49 -8.68 1.74
CA ARG A 13 -6.49 -8.51 0.69
C ARG A 13 -7.17 -7.16 0.84
N LEU A 14 -7.28 -6.46 -0.29
CA LEU A 14 -7.94 -5.16 -0.38
C LEU A 14 -8.80 -5.13 -1.65
N PHE A 15 -9.88 -4.36 -1.61
CA PHE A 15 -10.58 -3.99 -2.84
C PHE A 15 -9.68 -3.03 -3.61
N VAL A 16 -9.36 -3.35 -4.85
CA VAL A 16 -8.58 -2.48 -5.72
C VAL A 16 -9.55 -1.75 -6.64
N GLU A 17 -9.52 -0.43 -6.61
CA GLU A 17 -10.36 0.44 -7.44
C GLU A 17 -9.53 1.47 -8.20
N PRO A 18 -10.00 1.95 -9.36
CA PRO A 18 -9.32 3.02 -10.09
C PRO A 18 -9.45 4.35 -9.35
N SER A 19 -8.41 5.17 -9.42
CA SER A 19 -8.42 6.55 -9.00
C SER A 19 -7.87 7.47 -10.08
N HIS A 20 -8.27 8.74 -10.01
CA HIS A 20 -7.69 9.84 -10.80
C HIS A 20 -6.52 10.53 -10.08
N ASP A 21 -6.09 10.00 -8.94
CA ASP A 21 -4.93 10.51 -8.22
C ASP A 21 -3.63 10.08 -8.92
N GLU A 22 -2.55 10.82 -8.69
CA GLU A 22 -1.23 10.48 -9.25
C GLU A 22 -0.55 9.33 -8.49
N THR A 23 -0.92 9.11 -7.23
CA THR A 23 -0.32 8.11 -6.34
C THR A 23 -1.36 7.13 -5.82
N ALA A 24 -0.95 5.90 -5.50
CA ALA A 24 -1.83 4.95 -4.83
C ALA A 24 -2.21 5.44 -3.43
N THR A 25 -3.46 5.24 -3.05
CA THR A 25 -3.98 5.66 -1.74
C THR A 25 -4.82 4.58 -1.08
N MET A 26 -4.87 4.61 0.25
CA MET A 26 -5.77 3.81 1.06
C MET A 26 -6.39 4.67 2.16
N GLN A 27 -7.40 4.16 2.86
CA GLN A 27 -8.05 4.91 3.93
C GLN A 27 -7.04 5.36 5.01
N ARG A 28 -7.11 6.65 5.39
CA ARG A 28 -6.14 7.30 6.27
C ARG A 28 -5.95 6.62 7.62
N ASP A 29 -7.02 6.33 8.36
CA ASP A 29 -6.90 5.71 9.69
C ASP A 29 -6.29 4.31 9.61
N GLN A 30 -6.59 3.57 8.54
CA GLN A 30 -6.05 2.25 8.25
C GLN A 30 -4.56 2.36 7.90
N HIS A 31 -4.18 3.34 7.07
CA HIS A 31 -2.79 3.63 6.74
C HIS A 31 -1.97 3.93 8.01
N GLU A 32 -2.45 4.85 8.85
CA GLU A 32 -1.78 5.22 10.10
C GLU A 32 -1.70 4.04 11.07
N ARG A 33 -2.76 3.23 11.16
CA ARG A 33 -2.77 2.02 12.01
C ARG A 33 -1.73 1.00 11.55
N VAL A 34 -1.60 0.78 10.24
CA VAL A 34 -0.61 -0.13 9.67
C VAL A 34 0.81 0.41 9.85
N ASN A 35 1.03 1.71 9.62
CA ASN A 35 2.31 2.36 9.89
C ASN A 35 2.73 2.17 11.36
N ARG A 36 1.83 2.47 12.30
CA ARG A 36 2.09 2.32 13.73
C ARG A 36 2.39 0.88 14.12
N GLN A 37 1.73 -0.10 13.50
CA GLN A 37 1.92 -1.51 13.86
C GLN A 37 3.17 -2.15 13.26
N LEU A 38 3.58 -1.70 12.07
CA LEU A 38 4.58 -2.43 11.28
C LEU A 38 5.84 -1.62 10.97
N TYR A 39 5.76 -0.30 10.98
CA TYR A 39 6.84 0.60 10.56
C TYR A 39 7.41 1.42 11.72
N ALA A 40 6.59 1.72 12.72
CA ALA A 40 7.04 2.34 13.96
C ALA A 40 7.89 1.35 14.79
N THR A 41 8.93 1.86 15.45
CA THR A 41 9.75 1.13 16.41
C THR A 41 9.28 1.33 17.86
N ASP A 42 8.24 2.15 18.08
CA ASP A 42 7.77 2.61 19.40
C ASP A 42 8.83 3.42 20.16
N GLU A 43 9.84 3.94 19.45
CA GLU A 43 10.91 4.77 20.01
C GLU A 43 10.66 6.25 19.72
N GLY A 44 10.04 6.95 20.66
CA GLY A 44 9.84 8.40 20.58
C GLY A 44 8.64 8.81 19.73
N ILE A 45 8.77 9.92 18.99
CA ILE A 45 7.70 10.46 18.14
C ILE A 45 8.01 10.10 16.69
N GLU A 46 7.25 9.15 16.14
CA GLU A 46 7.41 8.69 14.76
C GLU A 46 6.28 9.20 13.86
N SER A 47 6.62 9.57 12.62
CA SER A 47 5.62 9.96 11.62
C SER A 47 4.88 8.71 11.11
N LEU A 48 3.55 8.78 11.10
CA LEU A 48 2.67 7.74 10.56
C LEU A 48 2.25 8.01 9.11
N ASP A 49 2.80 9.07 8.53
CA ASP A 49 2.53 9.53 7.16
C ASP A 49 3.55 8.97 6.16
N ALA A 50 4.51 8.17 6.64
CA ALA A 50 5.44 7.47 5.76
C ALA A 50 4.67 6.57 4.80
N PRO A 51 4.99 6.59 3.49
CA PRO A 51 4.28 5.77 2.52
C PRO A 51 4.48 4.30 2.82
N LEU A 52 3.39 3.54 2.82
CA LEU A 52 3.44 2.08 2.82
C LEU A 52 3.81 1.61 1.42
N VAL A 53 4.78 0.70 1.29
CA VAL A 53 5.10 0.14 -0.03
C VAL A 53 4.34 -1.17 -0.21
N MET A 54 3.38 -1.17 -1.13
CA MET A 54 2.58 -2.35 -1.46
C MET A 54 2.95 -2.86 -2.84
N LYS A 55 3.01 -4.18 -3.02
CA LYS A 55 3.16 -4.81 -4.33
C LYS A 55 1.83 -5.38 -4.77
N LEU A 56 1.40 -4.98 -5.97
CA LEU A 56 0.18 -5.44 -6.63
C LEU A 56 0.58 -5.98 -8.01
N GLY A 57 0.33 -7.26 -8.25
CA GLY A 57 0.90 -7.95 -9.41
C GLY A 57 2.44 -7.92 -9.37
N GLU A 58 3.06 -7.26 -10.35
CA GLU A 58 4.52 -7.09 -10.43
C GLU A 58 5.02 -5.71 -9.99
N THR A 59 4.11 -4.77 -9.72
CA THR A 59 4.44 -3.36 -9.48
C THR A 59 4.45 -3.02 -8.00
N HIS A 60 5.42 -2.21 -7.57
CA HIS A 60 5.49 -1.62 -6.23
C HIS A 60 4.92 -0.22 -6.25
N LEU A 61 3.96 0.01 -5.36
CA LEU A 61 3.21 1.23 -5.19
C LEU A 61 3.60 1.90 -3.87
N ALA A 62 3.91 3.18 -3.91
CA ALA A 62 3.94 4.03 -2.72
C ALA A 62 2.51 4.42 -2.35
N VAL A 63 2.01 3.88 -1.24
CA VAL A 63 0.61 4.03 -0.82
C VAL A 63 0.52 5.05 0.31
N HIS A 64 -0.30 6.08 0.11
CA HIS A 64 -0.54 7.16 1.06
C HIS A 64 -1.94 7.08 1.70
N GLY A 65 -2.12 7.75 2.85
CA GLY A 65 -3.41 7.83 3.54
C GLY A 65 -4.32 8.94 3.00
N SER A 66 -5.52 8.58 2.52
CA SER A 66 -6.56 9.50 2.05
C SER A 66 -7.84 9.38 2.87
N SER A 67 -8.52 10.50 3.11
CA SER A 67 -9.87 10.53 3.73
C SER A 67 -10.98 10.14 2.77
N GLU A 68 -10.72 10.20 1.46
CA GLU A 68 -11.70 9.96 0.41
C GLU A 68 -11.85 8.47 0.07
N VAL A 69 -10.88 7.64 0.49
CA VAL A 69 -10.85 6.21 0.19
C VAL A 69 -11.54 5.41 1.30
N PRO A 70 -12.48 4.50 0.98
CA PRO A 70 -13.14 3.65 1.96
C PRO A 70 -12.17 2.67 2.65
N GLU A 71 -12.49 2.29 3.89
CA GLU A 71 -11.70 1.27 4.62
C GLU A 71 -11.65 -0.05 3.84
N GLY A 72 -10.49 -0.70 3.81
CA GLY A 72 -10.29 -1.95 3.09
C GLY A 72 -10.12 -1.81 1.57
N THR A 73 -9.95 -0.57 1.10
CA THR A 73 -9.80 -0.24 -0.32
C THR A 73 -8.41 0.33 -0.60
N LEU A 74 -7.85 -0.08 -1.73
CA LEU A 74 -6.64 0.45 -2.33
C LEU A 74 -7.05 1.12 -3.64
N ALA A 75 -7.04 2.45 -3.64
CA ALA A 75 -7.29 3.24 -4.82
C ALA A 75 -5.97 3.40 -5.59
N VAL A 76 -5.97 3.00 -6.86
CA VAL A 76 -4.76 2.91 -7.69
C VAL A 76 -4.98 3.74 -8.96
N PRO A 77 -3.98 4.54 -9.40
CA PRO A 77 -4.09 5.31 -10.62
C PRO A 77 -4.49 4.44 -11.82
N GLU A 78 -5.42 4.90 -12.64
CA GLU A 78 -5.93 4.15 -13.81
C GLU A 78 -4.79 3.67 -14.73
N GLU A 79 -3.82 4.53 -15.03
CA GLU A 79 -2.67 4.20 -15.87
C GLU A 79 -1.84 3.03 -15.30
N THR A 80 -1.75 2.95 -13.98
CA THR A 80 -1.05 1.88 -13.28
C THR A 80 -1.83 0.57 -13.33
N LEU A 81 -3.16 0.62 -13.16
CA LEU A 81 -4.04 -0.55 -13.28
C LEU A 81 -4.00 -1.16 -14.68
N ASP A 82 -4.01 -0.31 -15.71
CA ASP A 82 -3.87 -0.72 -17.11
C ASP A 82 -2.53 -1.43 -17.36
N ALA A 83 -1.45 -0.91 -16.79
CA ALA A 83 -0.12 -1.51 -16.91
C ALA A 83 -0.02 -2.90 -16.28
N ILE A 84 -0.68 -3.12 -15.12
CA ILE A 84 -0.68 -4.40 -14.41
C ILE A 84 -1.81 -5.36 -14.83
N ARG A 85 -2.64 -4.95 -15.80
CA ARG A 85 -3.73 -5.74 -16.39
C ARG A 85 -4.72 -6.29 -15.36
N ILE A 86 -5.08 -5.48 -14.36
CA ILE A 86 -6.19 -5.84 -13.50
C ILE A 86 -7.49 -5.66 -14.29
N GLU A 87 -8.16 -6.78 -14.56
CA GLU A 87 -9.40 -6.78 -15.33
C GLU A 87 -10.60 -6.44 -14.43
N ASN A 88 -11.43 -5.51 -14.89
CA ASN A 88 -12.72 -5.14 -14.28
C ASN A 88 -12.65 -4.73 -12.79
N PRO A 89 -11.86 -3.71 -12.41
CA PRO A 89 -11.97 -3.14 -11.07
C PRO A 89 -13.35 -2.44 -10.90
N PRO A 90 -13.92 -2.38 -9.67
CA PRO A 90 -13.32 -2.77 -8.41
C PRO A 90 -13.28 -4.30 -8.19
N THR A 91 -12.13 -4.82 -7.74
CA THR A 91 -11.94 -6.25 -7.51
C THR A 91 -11.14 -6.55 -6.25
N LEU A 92 -11.50 -7.62 -5.55
CA LEU A 92 -10.77 -8.06 -4.36
C LEU A 92 -9.46 -8.74 -4.79
N SER A 93 -8.33 -8.14 -4.43
CA SER A 93 -7.00 -8.61 -4.85
C SER A 93 -6.08 -8.90 -3.67
N ASP A 94 -5.20 -9.87 -3.86
CA ASP A 94 -4.06 -10.10 -2.96
C ASP A 94 -3.03 -8.98 -3.15
N VAL A 95 -2.57 -8.41 -2.03
CA VAL A 95 -1.60 -7.33 -1.97
C VAL A 95 -0.48 -7.71 -1.02
N LEU A 96 0.77 -7.50 -1.45
CA LEU A 96 1.94 -7.76 -0.61
C LEU A 96 2.49 -6.47 -0.02
N LEU A 97 2.33 -6.27 1.29
CA LEU A 97 2.89 -5.13 1.99
C LEU A 97 4.36 -5.38 2.35
N ALA A 98 5.26 -4.54 1.87
CA ALA A 98 6.67 -4.63 2.20
C ALA A 98 6.91 -4.30 3.68
N LYS A 99 7.80 -5.07 4.33
CA LYS A 99 8.29 -4.74 5.68
C LYS A 99 9.11 -3.45 5.66
N ALA A 100 9.16 -2.73 6.77
CA ALA A 100 9.77 -1.39 6.87
C ALA A 100 11.15 -1.26 6.21
N GLU A 101 12.10 -2.15 6.52
CA GLU A 101 13.46 -2.16 5.93
C GLU A 101 13.47 -2.43 4.42
N HIS A 102 12.49 -3.20 3.92
CA HIS A 102 12.36 -3.45 2.49
C HIS A 102 11.69 -2.27 1.79
N ALA A 103 10.65 -1.69 2.39
CA ALA A 103 9.95 -0.51 1.90
C ALA A 103 10.89 0.69 1.73
N ARG A 104 11.71 1.00 2.75
CA ARG A 104 12.72 2.08 2.70
C ARG A 104 13.65 1.94 1.49
N ARG A 105 14.09 0.71 1.17
CA ARG A 105 14.92 0.44 -0.01
C ARG A 105 14.13 0.64 -1.31
N LEU A 106 12.90 0.14 -1.38
CA LEU A 106 12.09 0.26 -2.60
C LEU A 106 11.76 1.71 -2.93
N VAL A 107 11.45 2.55 -1.94
CA VAL A 107 11.26 4.00 -2.14
C VAL A 107 12.53 4.64 -2.73
N SER A 108 13.72 4.28 -2.24
CA SER A 108 14.98 4.79 -2.81
C SER A 108 15.26 4.35 -4.25
N TYR A 109 14.66 3.24 -4.70
CA TYR A 109 14.82 2.70 -6.06
C TYR A 109 13.66 3.07 -7.00
N GLY A 110 12.71 3.88 -6.56
CA GLY A 110 11.62 4.39 -7.40
C GLY A 110 10.36 3.53 -7.39
N ALA A 111 9.91 3.09 -6.21
CA ALA A 111 8.50 2.71 -6.05
C ALA A 111 7.61 3.87 -6.56
N VAL A 112 6.67 3.52 -7.44
CA VAL A 112 5.83 4.47 -8.19
C VAL A 112 4.57 4.85 -7.43
#